data_AF-A0AAR5NZL3-F1
#
_entry.id   AF-A0AAR5NZL3-F1
#
_cell.length_a   1.000
_cell.length_b   1.000
_cell.length_c   1.000
_cell.angle_alpha   90.00
_cell.angle_beta   90.00
_cell.angle_gamma   90.00
#
_symmetry.space_group_name_H-M   'P 1'
#
loop_
_entity.id
_entity.type
_entity.pdbx_description
1 polymer ?
#
loop_
_entity_poly.entity_id
_entity_poly.type
_entity_poly.pdbx_seq_one_letter_code
_entity_poly.pdbx_strand_id
1 'polypeptide(L)'
;MARKIQKKGKWTGVCSMGHLQSPIPLFKRLSYHIELPALKFCNFHELQNVKVENTGITIRCTFPNTCHCDRPKICGGGLVRNYTLNHIHFHWPGEHFLDGIRYDLEMHCVFYADRYGTFENALEHPYGITVMAILLLRSK
;
A
#
# COMPACT_ATOMS: atom_id res chain seq x y z
N MET A 1 -5.86 -9.78 -23.99
CA MET A 1 -5.08 -8.64 -24.53
C MET A 1 -4.41 -7.92 -23.37
N ALA A 2 -3.09 -8.08 -23.18
CA ALA A 2 -2.33 -7.37 -22.16
C ALA A 2 -2.03 -5.94 -22.66
N ARG A 3 -2.52 -4.91 -21.97
CA ARG A 3 -2.15 -3.52 -22.25
C ARG A 3 -0.75 -3.24 -21.68
N LYS A 4 0.05 -2.52 -22.47
CA LYS A 4 1.45 -2.17 -22.25
C LYS A 4 1.71 -1.61 -20.85
N ILE A 5 2.71 -2.18 -20.17
CA ILE A 5 3.44 -1.57 -19.05
C ILE A 5 3.83 -0.14 -19.47
N GLN A 6 3.38 0.89 -18.75
CA GLN A 6 4.00 2.20 -18.90
C GLN A 6 5.43 2.10 -18.39
N LYS A 7 6.38 1.99 -19.32
CA LYS A 7 7.82 2.06 -19.01
C LYS A 7 8.09 3.35 -18.24
N LYS A 8 8.96 3.26 -17.23
CA LYS A 8 9.40 4.32 -16.29
C LYS A 8 9.77 5.69 -16.91
N GLY A 9 9.87 5.81 -18.24
CA GLY A 9 10.17 7.04 -18.98
C GLY A 9 8.97 7.76 -19.63
N LYS A 10 7.71 7.44 -19.26
CA LYS A 10 6.51 8.15 -19.77
C LYS A 10 5.65 8.83 -18.69
N TRP A 11 6.06 8.76 -17.43
CA TRP A 11 5.37 9.43 -16.34
C TRP A 11 5.58 10.94 -16.43
N THR A 12 4.51 11.72 -16.19
CA THR A 12 4.52 13.18 -16.28
C THR A 12 4.02 13.80 -14.97
N GLY A 13 4.18 15.12 -14.82
CA GLY A 13 3.68 15.88 -13.67
C GLY A 13 4.35 15.47 -12.35
N VAL A 14 3.55 15.32 -11.30
CA VAL A 14 4.06 15.00 -9.95
C VAL A 14 4.85 13.69 -9.93
N CYS A 15 4.49 12.72 -10.77
CA CYS A 15 5.18 11.44 -10.84
C CYS A 15 6.64 11.54 -11.35
N SER A 16 6.96 12.57 -12.15
CA SER A 16 8.32 12.78 -12.68
C SER A 16 9.09 13.91 -12.01
N MET A 17 8.39 14.92 -11.49
CA MET A 17 9.01 16.14 -10.94
C MET A 17 8.76 16.33 -9.44
N GLY A 18 7.97 15.48 -8.80
CA GLY A 18 7.67 15.59 -7.37
C GLY A 18 8.88 15.26 -6.48
N HIS A 19 8.90 15.82 -5.27
CA HIS A 19 10.00 15.63 -4.32
C HIS A 19 9.74 14.54 -3.26
N LEU A 20 8.51 14.00 -3.21
CA LEU A 20 8.07 13.00 -2.23
C LEU A 20 7.63 11.69 -2.92
N GLN A 21 8.38 11.27 -3.94
CA GLN A 21 8.07 10.07 -4.70
C GLN A 21 8.48 8.79 -3.95
N SER A 22 7.70 7.73 -4.16
CA SER A 22 8.02 6.36 -3.76
C SER A 22 8.15 5.50 -5.02
N PRO A 23 8.82 4.33 -4.95
CA PRO A 23 9.54 3.78 -3.79
C PRO A 23 10.86 4.49 -3.50
N ILE A 24 11.41 4.25 -2.30
CA ILE A 24 12.75 4.70 -1.90
C ILE A 24 13.62 3.53 -1.39
N PRO A 25 14.95 3.63 -1.48
CA PRO A 25 15.82 2.74 -0.73
C PRO A 25 15.82 3.14 0.76
N LEU A 26 15.64 2.15 1.62
CA LEU A 26 15.68 2.27 3.07
C LEU A 26 16.97 1.66 3.60
N PHE A 27 17.78 2.46 4.30
CA PHE A 27 19.02 2.00 4.92
C PHE A 27 18.92 2.17 6.43
N LYS A 28 19.03 1.08 7.20
CA LYS A 28 18.91 1.13 8.66
C LYS A 28 19.95 2.06 9.27
N ARG A 29 21.18 2.02 8.77
CA ARG A 29 22.30 2.88 9.23
C ARG A 29 22.10 4.38 9.01
N LEU A 30 21.21 4.77 8.08
CA LEU A 30 20.92 6.17 7.74
C LEU A 30 19.58 6.63 8.32
N SER A 31 18.90 5.76 9.06
CA SER A 31 17.55 6.01 9.58
C SER A 31 17.61 6.34 11.07
N TYR A 32 16.77 7.26 11.52
CA TYR A 32 16.57 7.52 12.95
C TYR A 32 15.54 6.54 13.50
N HIS A 33 15.86 5.94 14.65
CA HIS A 33 14.89 5.15 15.41
C HIS A 33 14.01 6.09 16.22
N ILE A 34 12.70 5.95 16.05
CA ILE A 34 11.68 6.70 16.78
C ILE A 34 10.72 5.68 17.40
N GLU A 35 10.39 5.86 18.68
CA GLU A 35 9.37 5.06 19.33
C GLU A 35 7.98 5.57 18.94
N LEU A 36 7.17 4.69 18.37
CA LEU A 36 5.79 4.98 17.98
C LEU A 36 4.83 4.12 18.82
N PRO A 37 3.61 4.60 19.10
CA PRO A 37 2.56 3.74 19.63
C PRO A 37 2.35 2.52 18.74
N ALA A 38 1.97 1.39 19.32
CA ALA A 38 1.72 0.17 18.56
C ALA A 38 0.72 0.40 17.42
N LEU A 39 1.02 -0.16 16.24
CA LEU A 39 0.06 -0.25 15.15
C LEU A 39 -1.03 -1.26 15.52
N LYS A 40 -2.28 -0.85 15.42
CA LYS A 40 -3.46 -1.65 15.76
C LYS A 40 -4.15 -2.11 14.49
N PHE A 41 -4.60 -3.36 14.52
CA PHE A 41 -5.30 -4.02 13.43
C PHE A 41 -6.71 -4.37 13.89
N CYS A 42 -7.72 -3.84 13.21
CA CYS A 42 -9.13 -4.09 13.50
C CYS A 42 -9.74 -4.93 12.39
N ASN A 43 -10.57 -5.91 12.74
CA ASN A 43 -11.31 -6.80 11.82
C ASN A 43 -10.45 -7.64 10.85
N PHE A 44 -9.15 -7.76 11.08
CA PHE A 44 -8.28 -8.62 10.26
C PHE A 44 -8.51 -10.13 10.48
N HIS A 45 -9.22 -10.50 11.55
CA HIS A 45 -9.60 -11.88 11.85
C HIS A 45 -10.95 -12.27 11.22
N GLU A 46 -11.71 -11.29 10.73
CA GLU A 46 -13.02 -11.53 10.12
C GLU A 46 -12.88 -12.08 8.71
N LEU A 47 -13.71 -13.06 8.35
CA LEU A 47 -13.73 -13.60 7.00
C LEU A 47 -14.26 -12.56 6.02
N GLN A 48 -13.52 -12.35 4.93
CA GLN A 48 -13.86 -11.37 3.91
C GLN A 48 -14.16 -12.04 2.58
N ASN A 49 -15.15 -11.53 1.85
CA ASN A 49 -15.36 -11.89 0.46
C ASN A 49 -14.31 -11.17 -0.40
N VAL A 50 -13.35 -11.92 -0.93
CA VAL A 50 -12.25 -11.36 -1.73
C VAL A 50 -12.45 -11.69 -3.20
N LYS A 51 -12.41 -10.65 -4.04
CA LYS A 51 -12.29 -10.80 -5.49
C LYS A 51 -10.83 -10.60 -5.89
N VAL A 52 -10.26 -11.57 -6.59
CA VAL A 52 -8.90 -11.50 -7.13
C VAL A 52 -8.96 -11.27 -8.63
N GLU A 53 -8.21 -10.29 -9.11
CA GLU A 53 -8.20 -9.89 -10.52
C GLU A 53 -6.76 -9.70 -11.01
N ASN A 54 -6.43 -10.27 -12.17
CA ASN A 54 -5.23 -9.90 -12.90
C ASN A 54 -5.53 -8.68 -13.77
N THR A 55 -4.91 -7.54 -13.45
CA THR A 55 -5.14 -6.26 -14.15
C THR A 55 -4.31 -6.11 -15.43
N GLY A 56 -3.47 -7.11 -15.75
CA GLY A 56 -2.45 -7.07 -16.79
C GLY A 56 -1.14 -6.41 -16.34
N ILE A 57 -1.09 -5.83 -15.14
CA ILE A 57 0.10 -5.21 -14.55
C ILE A 57 0.39 -5.77 -13.16
N THR A 58 -0.65 -6.04 -12.38
CA THR A 58 -0.57 -6.60 -11.03
C THR A 58 -1.70 -7.61 -10.79
N ILE A 59 -1.61 -8.35 -9.70
CA ILE A 59 -2.75 -9.06 -9.12
C ILE A 59 -3.34 -8.11 -8.09
N ARG A 60 -4.64 -7.81 -8.22
CA ARG A 60 -5.37 -6.93 -7.31
C ARG A 60 -6.45 -7.72 -6.59
N CYS A 61 -6.45 -7.63 -5.27
CA CYS A 61 -7.47 -8.20 -4.39
C CYS A 61 -8.36 -7.06 -3.89
N THR A 62 -9.67 -7.16 -4.15
CA THR A 62 -10.69 -6.23 -3.66
C THR A 62 -11.72 -6.94 -2.79
N PHE A 63 -12.48 -6.15 -2.03
CA PHE A 63 -13.42 -6.66 -1.02
C PHE A 63 -14.86 -6.22 -1.38
N PRO A 64 -15.47 -6.80 -2.43
CA PRO A 64 -16.85 -6.49 -2.81
C PRO A 64 -17.83 -6.99 -1.75
N ASN A 65 -18.99 -6.33 -1.65
CA ASN A 65 -20.10 -6.74 -0.78
C ASN A 65 -19.73 -6.88 0.72
N THR A 66 -18.66 -6.23 1.16
CA THR A 66 -18.27 -6.16 2.57
C THR A 66 -18.79 -4.84 3.14
N CYS A 67 -19.51 -4.88 4.27
CA CYS A 67 -19.88 -3.66 4.98
C CYS A 67 -18.63 -2.84 5.30
N HIS A 68 -18.72 -1.51 5.18
CA HIS A 68 -17.63 -0.62 5.61
C HIS A 68 -17.23 -0.83 7.09
N CYS A 69 -18.20 -1.23 7.91
CA CYS A 69 -18.03 -1.54 9.32
C CYS A 69 -17.14 -2.78 9.57
N ASP A 70 -17.21 -3.77 8.69
CA ASP A 70 -16.54 -5.06 8.82
C ASP A 70 -15.20 -5.12 8.07
N ARG A 71 -14.91 -4.10 7.25
CA ARG A 71 -13.65 -4.04 6.51
C ARG A 71 -12.45 -3.94 7.48
N PRO A 72 -11.32 -4.60 7.16
CA PRO A 72 -10.09 -4.45 7.94
C PRO A 72 -9.62 -3.00 8.02
N LYS A 73 -9.16 -2.57 9.19
CA LYS A 73 -8.69 -1.20 9.44
C LYS A 73 -7.41 -1.16 10.24
N ILE A 74 -6.63 -0.11 10.04
CA ILE A 74 -5.44 0.17 10.84
C ILE A 74 -5.50 1.55 11.50
N CYS A 75 -4.89 1.67 12.68
CA CYS A 75 -4.68 2.93 13.40
C CYS A 75 -3.49 2.81 14.36
N GLY A 76 -3.07 3.90 15.01
CA GLY A 76 -1.82 3.90 15.80
C GLY A 76 -0.58 3.93 14.90
N GLY A 77 0.60 3.56 15.39
CA GLY A 77 1.82 3.52 14.56
C GLY A 77 2.22 4.86 13.94
N GLY A 78 1.83 5.99 14.54
CA GLY A 78 2.01 7.33 13.98
C GLY A 78 0.93 7.78 12.99
N LEU A 79 -0.09 6.95 12.72
CA LEU A 79 -1.24 7.34 11.90
C LEU A 79 -2.16 8.31 12.66
N VAL A 80 -2.57 9.38 11.98
CA VAL A 80 -3.38 10.46 12.56
C VAL A 80 -4.79 9.98 12.95
N ARG A 81 -5.36 9.02 12.21
CA ARG A 81 -6.72 8.49 12.36
C ARG A 81 -6.80 7.03 11.91
N ASN A 82 -8.02 6.49 11.85
CA ASN A 82 -8.32 5.17 11.28
C ASN A 82 -8.24 5.21 9.75
N TYR A 83 -7.69 4.15 9.18
CA TYR A 83 -7.66 3.92 7.75
C TYR A 83 -8.25 2.56 7.41
N THR A 84 -9.22 2.53 6.50
CA THR A 84 -9.91 1.31 6.06
C THR A 84 -9.23 0.72 4.83
N LEU A 85 -9.06 -0.60 4.81
CA LEU A 85 -8.46 -1.34 3.70
C LEU A 85 -9.35 -1.23 2.46
N ASN A 86 -8.78 -0.73 1.36
CA ASN A 86 -9.47 -0.61 0.08
C ASN A 86 -9.18 -1.82 -0.81
N HIS A 87 -7.90 -2.10 -1.03
CA HIS A 87 -7.44 -3.20 -1.87
C HIS A 87 -6.01 -3.61 -1.50
N ILE A 88 -5.62 -4.78 -2.00
CA ILE A 88 -4.23 -5.26 -1.95
C ILE A 88 -3.75 -5.44 -3.38
N HIS A 89 -2.49 -5.10 -3.64
CA HIS A 89 -1.84 -5.46 -4.90
C HIS A 89 -0.37 -5.81 -4.69
N PHE A 90 0.27 -6.35 -5.72
CA PHE A 90 1.62 -6.88 -5.61
C PHE A 90 2.54 -6.32 -6.70
N HIS A 91 3.84 -6.27 -6.40
CA HIS A 91 4.91 -5.92 -7.34
C HIS A 91 5.97 -7.00 -7.32
N TRP A 92 6.33 -7.51 -8.50
CA TRP A 92 7.39 -8.50 -8.66
C TRP A 92 8.28 -8.12 -9.85
N PRO A 93 9.56 -7.80 -9.63
CA PRO A 93 10.25 -7.73 -8.32
C PRO A 93 9.72 -6.58 -7.44
N GLY A 94 9.94 -6.66 -6.13
CA GLY A 94 9.49 -5.65 -5.15
C GLY A 94 9.97 -4.24 -5.46
N GLU A 95 9.37 -3.21 -4.89
CA GLU A 95 9.65 -1.82 -5.26
C GLU A 95 10.71 -1.16 -4.37
N HIS A 96 10.55 -1.26 -3.05
CA HIS A 96 11.48 -0.74 -2.05
C HIS A 96 12.73 -1.62 -1.95
N PHE A 97 13.83 -0.99 -1.54
CA PHE A 97 15.08 -1.67 -1.22
C PHE A 97 15.30 -1.56 0.28
N LEU A 98 15.69 -2.65 0.93
CA LEU A 98 16.11 -2.62 2.33
C LEU A 98 17.59 -2.98 2.41
N ASP A 99 18.40 -2.06 2.91
CA ASP A 99 19.85 -2.19 3.01
C ASP A 99 20.52 -2.59 1.68
N GLY A 100 20.01 -2.04 0.57
CA GLY A 100 20.48 -2.32 -0.80
C GLY A 100 19.93 -3.61 -1.41
N ILE A 101 19.12 -4.39 -0.69
CA ILE A 101 18.53 -5.63 -1.16
C ILE A 101 17.13 -5.36 -1.74
N ARG A 102 16.90 -5.84 -2.95
CA ARG A 102 15.57 -5.87 -3.59
C ARG A 102 14.93 -7.24 -3.37
N TYR A 103 13.72 -7.25 -2.83
CA TYR A 103 12.99 -8.46 -2.49
C TYR A 103 12.25 -9.01 -3.73
N ASP A 104 11.97 -10.31 -3.75
CA ASP A 104 11.37 -11.00 -4.90
C ASP A 104 9.94 -10.51 -5.18
N LEU A 105 9.21 -10.14 -4.13
CA LEU A 105 7.84 -9.66 -4.18
C LEU A 105 7.63 -8.58 -3.11
N GLU A 106 6.82 -7.58 -3.41
CA GLU A 106 6.32 -6.61 -2.45
C GLU A 106 4.80 -6.55 -2.53
N MET A 107 4.12 -6.74 -1.39
CA MET A 107 2.69 -6.61 -1.27
C MET A 107 2.34 -5.23 -0.70
N HIS A 108 1.44 -4.52 -1.36
CA HIS A 108 0.88 -3.25 -0.90
C HIS A 108 -0.53 -3.48 -0.42
N CYS A 109 -0.77 -3.31 0.88
CA CYS A 109 -2.10 -3.15 1.44
C CYS A 109 -2.43 -1.65 1.45
N VAL A 110 -3.39 -1.24 0.62
CA VAL A 110 -3.73 0.18 0.41
C VAL A 110 -4.96 0.53 1.24
N PHE A 111 -4.82 1.52 2.12
CA PHE A 111 -5.87 2.00 2.99
C PHE A 111 -6.18 3.48 2.72
N TYR A 112 -7.41 3.90 3.00
CA TYR A 112 -7.82 5.31 2.95
C TYR A 112 -8.34 5.78 4.30
N ALA A 113 -8.15 7.06 4.60
CA ALA A 113 -8.60 7.66 5.85
C ALA A 113 -10.13 7.74 5.88
N ASP A 114 -10.75 7.13 6.90
CA ASP A 114 -12.21 7.03 7.04
C ASP A 114 -12.90 8.40 7.02
N ARG A 115 -12.20 9.46 7.43
CA ARG A 115 -12.72 10.84 7.49
C ARG A 115 -13.16 11.39 6.14
N TYR A 116 -12.71 10.81 5.03
CA TYR A 116 -13.06 11.24 3.67
C TYR A 116 -14.20 10.42 3.05
N GLY A 117 -14.69 9.40 3.76
CA GLY A 117 -15.83 8.55 3.36
C GLY A 117 -15.50 7.54 2.27
N THR A 118 -14.84 7.98 1.19
CA THR A 118 -14.48 7.13 0.05
C THR A 118 -12.98 7.18 -0.24
N PHE A 119 -12.50 6.17 -0.96
CA PHE A 119 -11.11 6.12 -1.42
C PHE A 119 -10.81 7.25 -2.41
N GLU A 120 -11.76 7.55 -3.30
CA GLU A 120 -11.66 8.58 -4.32
C GLU A 120 -11.49 9.97 -3.70
N ASN A 121 -12.30 10.31 -2.69
CA ASN A 121 -12.17 11.58 -1.98
C ASN A 121 -10.86 11.66 -1.20
N ALA A 122 -10.40 10.54 -0.63
CA ALA A 122 -9.16 10.49 0.12
C ALA A 122 -7.93 10.76 -0.76
N LEU A 123 -7.94 10.34 -2.04
CA LEU A 123 -6.84 10.60 -2.98
C LEU A 123 -6.54 12.10 -3.17
N GLU A 124 -7.55 12.96 -3.01
CA GLU A 124 -7.43 14.40 -3.22
C GLU A 124 -6.81 15.13 -2.02
N HIS A 125 -6.51 14.42 -0.94
CA HIS A 125 -6.08 15.03 0.30
C HIS A 125 -4.74 14.51 0.83
N PRO A 126 -3.89 15.39 1.39
CA PRO A 126 -2.73 14.96 2.15
C PRO A 126 -3.12 14.03 3.30
N TYR A 127 -2.35 12.96 3.49
CA TYR A 127 -2.64 11.90 4.46
C TYR A 127 -4.00 11.20 4.24
N GLY A 128 -4.56 11.27 3.03
CA GLY A 128 -5.76 10.52 2.69
C GLY A 128 -5.50 9.04 2.44
N ILE A 129 -4.30 8.70 1.95
CA ILE A 129 -3.90 7.31 1.68
C ILE A 129 -2.74 6.92 2.60
N THR A 130 -2.77 5.68 3.08
CA THR A 130 -1.60 5.02 3.67
C THR A 130 -1.43 3.64 3.05
N VAL A 131 -0.18 3.22 2.87
CA VAL A 131 0.15 1.94 2.26
C VAL A 131 1.07 1.18 3.20
N MET A 132 0.67 -0.03 3.56
CA MET A 132 1.53 -0.98 4.25
C MET A 132 2.24 -1.84 3.20
N ALA A 133 3.55 -1.67 3.09
CA ALA A 133 4.40 -2.49 2.24
C ALA A 133 4.95 -3.69 3.02
N ILE A 134 4.75 -4.89 2.49
CA ILE A 134 5.28 -6.15 3.04
C ILE A 134 6.26 -6.71 2.02
N LEU A 135 7.53 -6.86 2.42
CA LEU A 135 8.59 -7.38 1.58
C LEU A 135 8.67 -8.91 1.75
N LEU A 136 8.61 -9.66 0.64
CA LEU A 136 8.64 -11.12 0.65
C LEU A 136 9.88 -11.65 -0.07
N LEU A 137 10.56 -12.59 0.58
CA LEU A 137 11.67 -13.35 0.03
C LEU A 137 11.16 -14.72 -0.40
N ARG A 138 11.63 -15.21 -1.55
CA ARG A 138 11.43 -16.60 -1.93
C ARG A 138 12.18 -17.50 -0.95
N SER A 139 11.48 -18.47 -0.35
CA SER A 139 12.14 -19.55 0.39
C SER A 139 13.01 -20.37 -0.56
N LYS A 140 14.17 -20.82 -0.06
CA LYS A 140 14.96 -21.85 -0.73
C LYS A 140 14.24 -23.19 -0.72
#